data_AF-A0A3S1HIV2-F1
#
_entry.id   AF-A0A3S1HIV2-F1
#
_cell.length_a   1.000
_cell.length_b   1.000
_cell.length_c   1.000
_cell.angle_alpha   90.00
_cell.angle_beta   90.00
_cell.angle_gamma   90.00
#
_symmetry.space_group_name_H-M   'P 1'
#
loop_
_entity.id
_entity.type
_entity.pdbx_description
1 polymer ?
#
loop_
_entity_poly.entity_id
_entity_poly.type
_entity_poly.pdbx_seq_one_letter_code
_entity_poly.pdbx_strand_id
1 'polypeptide(L)'
;MAQNVECQLLRNSTPQRNTECIRFSPDRMMPVTTLHRMAMKACEKIILLMNNTRMLTRHHRLSCMNDILIYLTGNHEDQGMPGDRGDFYCRKLAEQLYIHYSIQNVDHNNIFFLMDGIMRLEQECRMTLAHCGTQRDQAPPIHVDGQILDIIGRLADLY
;
A
#
# COMPACT_ATOMS: atom_id res chain seq x y z
N MET A 1 -11.88 -35.88 -65.71
CA MET A 1 -12.47 -35.24 -64.51
C MET A 1 -11.47 -35.36 -63.38
N ALA A 2 -10.56 -34.38 -63.26
CA ALA A 2 -9.52 -34.36 -62.25
C ALA A 2 -10.08 -33.69 -60.98
N GLN A 3 -10.43 -34.48 -59.97
CA GLN A 3 -10.87 -33.97 -58.67
C GLN A 3 -9.68 -33.90 -57.71
N ASN A 4 -9.19 -32.68 -57.50
CA ASN A 4 -8.73 -32.11 -56.23
C ASN A 4 -7.96 -33.02 -55.25
N VAL A 5 -6.80 -33.55 -55.68
CA VAL A 5 -5.79 -34.10 -54.75
C VAL A 5 -5.03 -32.98 -54.01
N GLU A 6 -4.96 -31.77 -54.60
CA GLU A 6 -4.28 -30.60 -54.01
C GLU A 6 -4.97 -30.06 -52.75
N CYS A 7 -6.29 -30.17 -52.61
CA CYS A 7 -6.99 -29.66 -51.42
C CYS A 7 -6.82 -30.55 -50.17
N GLN A 8 -6.41 -31.81 -50.31
CA GLN A 8 -6.22 -32.70 -49.16
C GLN A 8 -4.80 -32.62 -48.56
N LEU A 9 -3.79 -32.33 -49.39
CA LEU A 9 -2.40 -32.19 -48.93
C LEU A 9 -2.14 -30.88 -48.15
N LEU A 10 -2.91 -29.82 -48.44
CA LEU A 10 -2.82 -28.55 -47.71
C LEU A 10 -3.46 -28.59 -46.31
N ARG A 11 -4.29 -29.59 -46.00
CA ARG A 11 -4.86 -29.76 -44.63
C ARG A 11 -3.89 -30.40 -43.65
N ASN A 12 -2.91 -31.17 -44.14
CA ASN A 12 -1.93 -31.87 -43.30
C ASN A 12 -0.67 -31.04 -43.01
N SER A 13 -0.51 -29.90 -43.67
CA SER A 13 0.66 -29.02 -43.56
C SER A 13 0.38 -27.69 -42.85
N THR A 14 -0.89 -27.39 -42.56
CA THR A 14 -1.20 -26.48 -41.46
C THR A 14 -0.87 -27.17 -40.14
N PRO A 15 0.06 -26.66 -39.32
CA PRO A 15 0.08 -27.09 -37.93
C PRO A 15 -1.34 -26.82 -37.43
N GLN A 16 -1.99 -27.85 -36.86
CA GLN A 16 -3.11 -27.58 -35.98
C GLN A 16 -2.55 -26.53 -35.01
N ARG A 17 -2.96 -25.27 -35.19
CA ARG A 17 -2.83 -24.29 -34.14
C ARG A 17 -3.70 -24.90 -33.06
N ASN A 18 -3.07 -25.72 -32.22
CA ASN A 18 -3.44 -25.90 -30.86
C ASN A 18 -3.60 -24.47 -30.39
N THR A 19 -4.83 -24.01 -30.49
CA THR A 19 -5.30 -22.85 -29.79
C THR A 19 -5.44 -23.36 -28.37
N GLU A 20 -4.31 -23.76 -27.78
CA GLU A 20 -3.99 -23.44 -26.41
C GLU A 20 -4.08 -21.93 -26.38
N CYS A 21 -5.32 -21.45 -26.34
CA CYS A 21 -5.66 -20.15 -25.85
C CYS A 21 -4.92 -20.10 -24.54
N ILE A 22 -3.77 -19.41 -24.52
CA ILE A 22 -2.96 -19.21 -23.33
C ILE A 22 -3.99 -18.76 -22.30
N ARG A 23 -4.35 -19.65 -21.38
CA ARG A 23 -5.35 -19.37 -20.36
C ARG A 23 -4.67 -18.33 -19.49
N PHE A 24 -4.90 -17.06 -19.81
CA PHE A 24 -4.51 -15.95 -18.98
C PHE A 24 -5.33 -16.10 -17.70
N SER A 25 -4.77 -16.79 -16.70
CA SER A 25 -5.30 -16.67 -15.36
C SER A 25 -4.86 -15.28 -14.87
N PRO A 26 -5.79 -14.36 -14.58
CA PRO A 26 -5.41 -13.05 -14.08
C PRO A 26 -4.66 -13.26 -12.76
N ASP A 27 -3.44 -12.73 -12.68
CA ASP A 27 -2.65 -12.73 -11.46
C ASP A 27 -3.26 -11.77 -10.44
N ARG A 28 -4.23 -12.28 -9.67
CA ARG A 28 -4.93 -11.52 -8.63
C ARG A 28 -4.01 -11.12 -7.48
N MET A 29 -2.83 -11.74 -7.38
CA MET A 29 -1.82 -11.40 -6.37
C MET A 29 -1.01 -10.16 -6.74
N MET A 30 -0.94 -9.79 -8.02
CA MET A 30 -0.14 -8.64 -8.47
C MET A 30 -0.60 -7.31 -7.83
N PRO A 31 -1.90 -6.97 -7.76
CA PRO A 31 -2.37 -5.79 -7.04
C PRO A 31 -2.05 -5.84 -5.54
N VAL A 32 -2.24 -7.00 -4.89
CA VAL A 32 -1.93 -7.20 -3.47
C VAL A 32 -0.46 -6.94 -3.18
N THR A 33 0.42 -7.51 -4.00
CA THR A 33 1.88 -7.33 -3.86
C THR A 33 2.27 -5.87 -4.06
N THR A 34 1.63 -5.19 -5.01
CA THR A 34 1.89 -3.78 -5.30
C THR A 34 1.44 -2.90 -4.13
N LEU A 35 0.21 -3.08 -3.65
CA LEU A 35 -0.34 -2.37 -2.51
C LEU A 35 0.48 -2.61 -1.24
N HIS A 36 0.91 -3.85 -0.98
CA HIS A 36 1.78 -4.15 0.16
C HIS A 36 3.08 -3.34 0.13
N ARG A 37 3.77 -3.31 -1.02
CA ARG A 37 5.02 -2.55 -1.18
C ARG A 37 4.80 -1.05 -1.01
N MET A 38 3.72 -0.53 -1.56
CA MET A 38 3.37 0.88 -1.41
C MET A 38 3.06 1.23 0.06
N ALA A 39 2.28 0.40 0.75
CA ALA A 39 1.93 0.59 2.15
C ALA A 39 3.17 0.50 3.06
N MET A 40 4.06 -0.48 2.83
CA MET A 40 5.35 -0.59 3.53
C MET A 40 6.19 0.69 3.38
N LYS A 41 6.37 1.16 2.14
CA LYS A 41 7.13 2.38 1.85
C LYS A 41 6.48 3.62 2.49
N ALA A 42 5.15 3.69 2.51
CA ALA A 42 4.42 4.76 3.19
C ALA A 42 4.68 4.73 4.70
N CYS A 43 4.58 3.57 5.35
CA CYS A 43 4.89 3.39 6.77
C CYS A 43 6.31 3.85 7.11
N GLU A 44 7.32 3.41 6.35
CA GLU A 44 8.71 3.80 6.54
C GLU A 44 8.90 5.32 6.44
N LYS A 45 8.26 5.95 5.45
CA LYS A 45 8.34 7.40 5.27
C LYS A 45 7.67 8.19 6.38
N ILE A 46 6.56 7.71 6.92
CA ILE A 46 5.90 8.36 8.06
C ILE A 46 6.80 8.27 9.30
N ILE A 47 7.41 7.11 9.57
CA ILE A 47 8.37 6.93 10.66
C ILE A 47 9.57 7.86 10.49
N LEU A 48 10.15 7.90 9.28
CA LEU A 48 11.26 8.80 8.96
C LEU A 48 10.87 10.27 9.10
N LEU A 49 9.66 10.64 8.67
CA LEU A 49 9.16 12.00 8.78
C LEU A 49 9.10 12.40 10.26
N MET A 50 8.49 11.60 11.13
CA MET A 50 8.41 11.92 12.57
C MET A 50 9.78 11.93 13.25
N ASN A 51 10.69 11.02 12.88
CA ASN A 51 12.04 10.97 13.44
C ASN A 51 12.94 12.12 13.00
N ASN A 52 12.81 12.58 11.75
CA ASN A 52 13.69 13.60 11.18
C ASN A 52 13.13 15.01 11.33
N THR A 53 11.83 15.14 11.58
CA THR A 53 11.23 16.40 11.99
C THR A 53 11.43 16.56 13.50
N ARG A 54 11.69 17.78 13.96
CA ARG A 54 11.92 18.09 15.40
C ARG A 54 10.63 17.97 16.24
N MET A 55 9.74 17.05 15.87
CA MET A 55 8.49 16.76 16.54
C MET A 55 8.73 15.97 17.82
N LEU A 56 9.64 15.00 17.78
CA LEU A 56 9.96 14.17 18.93
C LEU A 56 10.96 14.87 19.85
N THR A 57 10.88 14.58 21.14
CA THR A 57 11.91 15.01 22.09
C THR A 57 13.24 14.34 21.74
N ARG A 58 14.36 15.03 22.01
CA ARG A 58 15.71 14.76 21.44
C ARG A 58 16.27 13.34 21.64
N HIS A 59 15.62 12.48 22.43
CA HIS A 59 16.12 11.15 22.77
C HIS A 59 15.20 10.01 22.33
N HIS A 60 14.02 10.30 21.75
CA HIS A 60 13.10 9.27 21.29
C HIS A 60 13.17 9.10 19.78
N ARG A 61 13.40 7.86 19.32
CA ARG A 61 13.31 7.47 17.92
C ARG A 61 12.24 6.41 17.78
N LEU A 62 11.25 6.68 16.94
CA LEU A 62 10.20 5.73 16.60
C LEU A 62 10.80 4.62 15.74
N SER A 63 10.46 3.38 16.08
CA SER A 63 10.94 2.18 15.40
C SER A 63 9.88 1.57 14.49
N CYS A 64 8.60 1.85 14.77
CA CYS A 64 7.47 1.26 14.06
C CYS A 64 6.23 2.18 14.03
N MET A 65 5.22 1.79 13.24
CA MET A 65 3.94 2.51 13.14
C MET A 65 3.14 2.50 14.45
N ASN A 66 3.29 1.48 15.30
CA ASN A 66 2.62 1.47 16.61
C ASN A 66 3.12 2.61 17.50
N ASP A 67 4.42 2.91 17.45
CA ASP A 67 4.99 4.02 18.21
C ASP A 67 4.34 5.35 17.76
N ILE A 68 4.10 5.51 16.45
CA ILE A 68 3.38 6.67 15.91
C ILE A 68 1.97 6.78 16.52
N LEU A 69 1.20 5.69 16.55
CA LEU A 69 -0.15 5.70 17.13
C LEU A 69 -0.15 6.02 18.63
N ILE A 70 0.86 5.56 19.38
CA ILE A 70 1.04 5.90 20.81
C ILE A 70 1.25 7.41 20.96
N TYR A 71 2.05 8.02 20.08
CA TYR A 71 2.29 9.46 20.07
C TYR A 71 1.02 10.25 19.71
N LEU A 72 0.30 9.84 18.66
CA LEU A 72 -0.94 10.50 18.23
C LEU A 72 -2.06 10.41 19.27
N THR A 73 -2.06 9.37 20.11
CA THR A 73 -3.03 9.21 21.21
C THR A 73 -2.59 9.88 22.52
N GLY A 74 -1.41 10.49 22.55
CA GLY A 74 -0.88 11.15 23.75
C GLY A 74 -0.41 10.19 24.84
N ASN A 75 -0.33 8.88 24.56
CA ASN A 75 0.03 7.82 25.51
C ASN A 75 1.56 7.63 25.62
N HIS A 76 2.33 8.71 25.55
CA HIS A 76 3.80 8.69 25.57
C HIS A 76 4.35 9.53 26.73
N GLU A 77 5.58 9.22 27.14
CA GLU A 77 6.20 9.76 28.35
C GLU A 77 6.84 11.16 28.17
N ASP A 78 6.64 11.85 27.04
CA ASP A 78 7.28 13.15 26.82
C ASP A 78 6.79 14.18 27.86
N GLN A 79 7.63 14.40 28.87
CA GLN A 79 7.43 15.40 29.89
C GLN A 79 7.80 16.78 29.34
N GLY A 80 6.86 17.73 29.40
CA GLY A 80 7.16 19.14 29.10
C GLY A 80 6.22 19.84 28.13
N MET A 81 5.21 19.17 27.56
CA MET A 81 4.23 19.83 26.71
C MET A 81 2.94 20.18 27.49
N PRO A 82 2.59 21.47 27.62
CA PRO A 82 1.30 21.88 28.19
C PRO A 82 0.17 21.65 27.18
N GLY A 83 -0.92 20.99 27.59
CA GLY A 83 -2.11 20.74 26.75
C GLY A 83 -2.35 19.28 26.38
N ASP A 84 -3.26 19.03 25.43
CA ASP A 84 -3.50 17.70 24.86
C ASP A 84 -2.31 17.30 23.96
N ARG A 85 -1.52 16.35 24.47
CA ARG A 85 -0.29 15.89 23.84
C ARG A 85 -0.55 15.21 22.50
N GLY A 86 -1.61 14.40 22.42
CA GLY A 86 -1.96 13.68 21.20
C GLY A 86 -2.33 14.65 20.08
N ASP A 87 -3.18 15.61 20.39
CA ASP A 87 -3.60 16.67 19.45
C ASP A 87 -2.43 17.49 18.91
N PHE A 88 -1.41 17.79 19.73
CA PHE A 88 -0.17 18.42 19.24
C PHE A 88 0.52 17.58 18.16
N TYR A 89 0.73 16.29 18.41
CA TYR A 89 1.38 15.40 17.45
C TYR A 89 0.52 15.18 16.19
N CYS A 90 -0.80 15.11 16.34
CA CYS A 90 -1.74 15.06 15.23
C CYS A 90 -1.60 16.29 14.32
N ARG A 91 -1.64 17.51 14.88
CA ARG A 91 -1.45 18.74 14.11
C ARG A 91 -0.09 18.79 13.44
N LYS A 92 0.96 18.44 14.17
CA LYS A 92 2.33 18.49 13.66
C LYS A 92 2.55 17.49 12.55
N LEU A 93 2.07 16.25 12.68
CA LEU A 93 2.19 15.26 11.62
C LEU A 93 1.40 15.68 10.38
N ALA A 94 0.20 16.22 10.54
CA ALA A 94 -0.61 16.74 9.41
C ALA A 94 0.12 17.87 8.67
N GLU A 95 0.70 18.81 9.43
CA GLU A 95 1.54 19.89 8.89
C GLU A 95 2.75 19.33 8.12
N GLN A 96 3.47 18.36 8.68
CA GLN A 96 4.63 17.77 8.01
C GLN A 96 4.26 16.98 6.75
N LEU A 97 3.12 16.27 6.75
CA LEU A 97 2.62 15.57 5.56
C LEU A 97 2.28 16.55 4.42
N TYR A 98 1.68 17.68 4.77
CA TYR A 98 1.42 18.74 3.80
C TYR A 98 2.73 19.34 3.24
N ILE A 99 3.66 19.71 4.13
CA ILE A 99 4.93 20.35 3.73
C ILE A 99 5.77 19.43 2.83
N HIS A 100 5.90 18.15 3.18
CA HIS A 100 6.83 17.25 2.52
C HIS A 100 6.23 16.48 1.34
N TYR A 101 4.91 16.26 1.32
CA TYR A 101 4.26 15.41 0.33
C TYR A 101 3.04 16.06 -0.33
N SER A 102 2.75 17.33 -0.03
CA SER A 102 1.60 18.06 -0.56
C SER A 102 0.27 17.31 -0.36
N ILE A 103 0.15 16.53 0.72
CA ILE A 103 -1.07 15.81 1.07
C ILE A 103 -2.08 16.79 1.63
N GLN A 104 -3.22 16.93 0.96
CA GLN A 104 -4.32 17.82 1.36
C GLN A 104 -5.41 17.06 2.09
N ASN A 105 -6.32 17.78 2.74
CA ASN A 105 -7.48 17.23 3.47
C ASN A 105 -7.10 16.27 4.62
N VAL A 106 -5.88 16.42 5.15
CA VAL A 106 -5.43 15.74 6.38
C VAL A 106 -5.23 16.81 7.44
N ASP A 107 -5.91 16.63 8.57
CA ASP A 107 -5.86 17.50 9.72
C ASP A 107 -5.75 16.68 11.02
N HIS A 108 -5.76 17.37 12.16
CA HIS A 108 -5.65 16.71 13.46
C HIS A 108 -6.84 15.82 13.83
N ASN A 109 -7.99 15.95 13.15
CA ASN A 109 -9.19 15.16 13.42
C ASN A 109 -9.16 13.80 12.70
N ASN A 110 -8.54 13.74 11.52
CA ASN A 110 -8.56 12.54 10.68
C ASN A 110 -7.22 11.82 10.56
N ILE A 111 -6.11 12.45 10.96
CA ILE A 111 -4.78 11.87 10.78
C ILE A 111 -4.57 10.55 11.52
N PHE A 112 -5.19 10.40 12.69
CA PHE A 112 -5.14 9.13 13.43
C PHE A 112 -5.74 7.99 12.60
N PHE A 113 -6.94 8.20 12.06
CA PHE A 113 -7.63 7.20 11.22
C PHE A 113 -6.86 6.91 9.94
N LEU A 114 -6.20 7.91 9.37
CA LEU A 114 -5.33 7.72 8.21
C LEU A 114 -4.15 6.81 8.55
N MET A 115 -3.43 7.08 9.65
CA MET A 115 -2.27 6.26 10.06
C MET A 115 -2.69 4.82 10.39
N ASP A 116 -3.79 4.64 11.14
CA ASP A 116 -4.36 3.34 11.44
C ASP A 116 -4.79 2.61 10.15
N GLY A 117 -5.42 3.31 9.21
CA GLY A 117 -5.84 2.76 7.92
C GLY A 117 -4.67 2.28 7.05
N ILE A 118 -3.58 3.05 6.98
CA ILE A 118 -2.35 2.66 6.27
C ILE A 118 -1.74 1.41 6.92
N MET A 119 -1.66 1.38 8.24
CA MET A 119 -1.12 0.24 8.99
C MET A 119 -1.97 -1.02 8.80
N ARG A 120 -3.29 -0.90 8.84
CA ARG A 120 -4.22 -2.01 8.57
C ARG A 120 -4.09 -2.53 7.15
N LEU A 121 -3.99 -1.64 6.16
CA LEU A 121 -3.80 -2.05 4.77
C LEU A 121 -2.51 -2.86 4.60
N GLU A 122 -1.41 -2.42 5.20
CA GLU A 122 -0.14 -3.14 5.17
C GLU A 122 -0.29 -4.53 5.78
N GLN A 123 -0.90 -4.62 6.96
CA GLN A 123 -1.17 -5.88 7.67
C GLN A 123 -2.07 -6.82 6.86
N GLU A 124 -3.16 -6.32 6.29
CA GLU A 124 -4.08 -7.10 5.46
C GLU A 124 -3.36 -7.68 4.23
N CYS A 125 -2.60 -6.85 3.52
CA CYS A 125 -1.84 -7.32 2.36
C CYS A 125 -0.80 -8.38 2.76
N ARG A 126 -0.07 -8.17 3.87
CA ARG A 126 0.90 -9.13 4.41
C ARG A 126 0.24 -10.47 4.73
N MET A 127 -0.92 -10.44 5.38
CA MET A 127 -1.69 -11.65 5.68
C MET A 127 -2.13 -12.36 4.41
N THR A 128 -2.65 -11.64 3.40
CA THR A 128 -3.04 -12.23 2.13
C THR A 128 -1.85 -12.86 1.40
N LEU A 129 -0.69 -12.21 1.37
CA LEU A 129 0.52 -12.75 0.76
C LEU A 129 0.99 -14.04 1.46
N ALA A 130 0.92 -14.08 2.79
CA ALA A 130 1.28 -15.26 3.56
C ALA A 130 0.33 -16.46 3.31
N HIS A 131 -0.97 -16.21 3.17
CA HIS A 131 -1.97 -17.27 3.00
C HIS A 131 -2.10 -17.76 1.54
N CYS A 132 -1.99 -16.85 0.57
CA CYS A 132 -2.28 -17.14 -0.84
C CYS A 132 -1.02 -17.13 -1.73
N GLY A 133 0.19 -17.05 -1.17
CA GLY A 133 1.43 -16.90 -1.94
C GLY A 133 1.66 -17.96 -3.03
N THR A 134 1.14 -19.17 -2.83
CA THR A 134 1.20 -20.29 -3.81
C THR A 134 -0.02 -20.37 -4.72
N GLN A 135 -1.12 -19.67 -4.39
CA GLN A 135 -2.41 -19.68 -5.11
C GLN A 135 -2.74 -18.26 -5.59
N ARG A 136 -1.92 -17.76 -6.52
CA ARG A 136 -1.95 -16.35 -6.98
C ARG A 136 -3.27 -15.91 -7.61
N ASP A 137 -3.99 -16.86 -8.19
CA ASP A 137 -5.31 -16.68 -8.82
C ASP A 137 -6.46 -16.61 -7.79
N GLN A 138 -6.22 -17.04 -6.54
CA GLN A 138 -7.22 -17.08 -5.47
C GLN A 138 -7.13 -15.91 -4.49
N ALA A 139 -6.23 -14.94 -4.73
CA ALA A 139 -6.12 -13.78 -3.88
C ALA A 139 -7.46 -13.03 -3.78
N PRO A 140 -7.95 -12.73 -2.55
CA PRO A 140 -9.14 -11.95 -2.36
C PRO A 140 -8.94 -10.51 -2.86
N PRO A 141 -10.00 -9.82 -3.31
CA PRO A 141 -9.92 -8.40 -3.58
C PRO A 141 -9.63 -7.64 -2.28
N ILE A 142 -8.69 -6.69 -2.34
CA ILE A 142 -8.42 -5.78 -1.23
C ILE A 142 -9.20 -4.50 -1.48
N HIS A 143 -10.10 -4.18 -0.55
CA HIS A 143 -10.86 -2.94 -0.58
C HIS A 143 -10.06 -1.86 0.13
N VAL A 144 -9.67 -0.82 -0.61
CA VAL A 144 -8.91 0.31 -0.07
C VAL A 144 -9.74 1.56 -0.24
N ASP A 145 -9.82 2.36 0.81
CA ASP A 145 -10.40 3.70 0.75
C ASP A 145 -9.62 4.56 -0.27
N GLY A 146 -10.34 5.31 -1.11
CA GLY A 146 -9.73 6.10 -2.19
C GLY A 146 -8.75 7.17 -1.68
N GLN A 147 -9.01 7.75 -0.51
CA GLN A 147 -8.11 8.73 0.12
C GLN A 147 -6.83 8.06 0.60
N ILE A 148 -6.95 6.87 1.23
CA ILE A 148 -5.77 6.08 1.65
C ILE A 148 -4.91 5.73 0.43
N LEU A 149 -5.55 5.32 -0.68
CA LEU A 149 -4.83 4.96 -1.90
C LEU A 149 -4.07 6.14 -2.52
N ASP A 150 -4.70 7.32 -2.62
CA ASP A 150 -4.03 8.53 -3.13
C ASP A 150 -2.84 8.93 -2.25
N ILE A 151 -3.04 8.93 -0.92
CA ILE A 151 -2.00 9.30 0.04
C ILE A 151 -0.83 8.32 -0.01
N ILE A 152 -1.10 7.02 -0.01
CA ILE A 152 -0.05 6.01 -0.13
C ILE A 152 0.68 6.12 -1.47
N GLY A 153 -0.02 6.46 -2.57
CA GLY A 153 0.59 6.72 -3.86
C GLY A 153 1.62 7.86 -3.82
N ARG A 154 1.26 8.98 -3.19
CA ARG A 154 2.16 10.13 -3.00
C ARG A 154 3.33 9.79 -2.08
N LEU A 155 3.06 9.11 -0.97
CA LEU A 155 4.12 8.66 -0.07
C LEU A 155 5.04 7.66 -0.77
N ALA A 156 4.54 6.79 -1.64
CA ALA A 156 5.36 5.80 -2.34
C ALA A 156 6.19 6.37 -3.52
N ASP A 157 6.18 7.68 -3.78
CA ASP A 157 6.80 8.34 -4.94
C ASP A 157 6.29 7.80 -6.29
N LEU A 158 4.99 7.50 -6.38
CA LEU A 158 4.38 7.07 -7.65
C LEU A 158 3.87 8.26 -8.49
N TYR A 159 4.00 9.49 -7.97
CA TYR A 159 3.57 10.74 -8.60
C TYR A 159 4.62 11.83 -8.44
#